data_AF-A0A935JWU2-F1
#
_entry.id   AF-A0A935JWU2-F1
#
_cell.length_a   1.000
_cell.length_b   1.000
_cell.length_c   1.000
_cell.angle_alpha   90.00
_cell.angle_beta   90.00
_cell.angle_gamma   90.00
#
_symmetry.space_group_name_H-M   'P 1'
#
loop_
_entity.id
_entity.type
_entity.pdbx_description
1 polymer ?
#
loop_
_entity_poly.entity_id
_entity_poly.type
_entity_poly.pdbx_seq_one_letter_code
_entity_poly.pdbx_strand_id
1 'polypeptide(L)'
;MLIIFKSSASADVVTFEENAKQIFSVIGNDLSTAQGIITVEQLPAAISKIKAAIASDKLIPQQLKSSEEEAESGQDVSFSQRALPFLELLESSLEEKMPIVWGVYP
;
A
#
# COMPACT_ATOMS: atom_id res chain seq x y z
N MET A 1 9.13 -2.49 12.03
CA MET A 1 8.57 -3.86 11.99
C MET A 1 7.99 -4.14 10.61
N LEU A 2 7.82 -5.41 10.24
CA LEU A 2 7.13 -5.79 9.00
C LEU A 2 5.66 -6.06 9.30
N ILE A 3 4.78 -5.63 8.41
CA ILE A 3 3.35 -5.92 8.41
C ILE A 3 3.08 -6.90 7.26
N ILE A 4 2.32 -7.94 7.56
CA ILE A 4 1.85 -8.91 6.58
C ILE A 4 0.34 -8.70 6.42
N PHE A 5 -0.06 -8.35 5.20
CA PHE A 5 -1.46 -8.31 4.79
C PHE A 5 -1.83 -9.64 4.19
N LYS A 6 -2.86 -10.27 4.75
CA LYS A 6 -3.37 -11.55 4.29
C LYS A 6 -4.75 -11.37 3.69
N SER A 7 -4.98 -12.05 2.57
CA SER A 7 -6.30 -12.22 1.97
C SER A 7 -6.41 -13.62 1.41
N SER A 8 -7.57 -14.25 1.54
CA SER A 8 -7.82 -15.53 0.88
C SER A 8 -7.89 -15.41 -0.65
N ALA A 9 -7.99 -14.18 -1.18
CA ALA A 9 -8.07 -13.90 -2.60
C ALA A 9 -6.71 -13.81 -3.31
N SER A 10 -5.60 -13.69 -2.58
CA SER A 10 -4.29 -13.44 -3.19
C SER A 10 -3.13 -13.77 -2.27
N ALA A 11 -1.90 -13.67 -2.81
CA ALA A 11 -0.69 -13.88 -2.04
C ALA A 11 -0.54 -12.83 -0.92
N ASP A 12 0.09 -13.25 0.19
CA ASP A 12 0.39 -12.37 1.31
C ASP A 12 1.31 -11.22 0.88
N VAL A 13 0.89 -9.97 1.15
CA VAL A 13 1.72 -8.79 0.89
C VAL A 13 2.47 -8.41 2.15
N VAL A 14 3.79 -8.47 2.09
CA VAL A 14 4.67 -8.08 3.20
C VAL A 14 5.26 -6.71 2.90
N THR A 15 5.14 -5.78 3.84
CA THR A 15 5.75 -4.44 3.70
C THR A 15 6.22 -3.92 5.06
N PHE A 16 7.08 -2.90 5.05
CA PHE A 16 7.50 -2.23 6.27
C PHE A 16 6.34 -1.45 6.88
N GLU A 17 6.27 -1.44 8.21
CA GLU A 17 5.24 -0.72 8.96
C GLU A 17 5.19 0.77 8.60
N GLU A 18 6.33 1.40 8.35
CA GLU A 18 6.39 2.79 7.90
C GLU A 18 5.70 2.99 6.54
N ASN A 19 5.90 2.06 5.60
CA ASN A 19 5.28 2.09 4.28
C ASN A 19 3.79 1.81 4.38
N ALA A 20 3.40 0.83 5.22
CA ALA A 20 2.01 0.54 5.52
C ALA A 20 1.32 1.77 6.10
N LYS A 21 1.92 2.46 7.07
CA LYS A 21 1.37 3.71 7.64
C LYS A 21 1.16 4.77 6.57
N GLN A 22 2.12 4.98 5.66
CA GLN A 22 1.97 5.93 4.55
C GLN A 22 0.77 5.59 3.64
N ILE A 23 0.64 4.31 3.26
CA ILE A 23 -0.48 3.79 2.46
C ILE A 23 -1.81 3.97 3.21
N PHE A 24 -1.82 3.72 4.52
CA PHE A 24 -3.01 3.80 5.36
C PHE A 24 -3.47 5.25 5.59
N SER A 25 -2.52 6.17 5.78
CA SER A 25 -2.79 7.61 5.83
C SER A 25 -3.52 8.11 4.58
N VAL A 26 -3.20 7.56 3.39
CA VAL A 26 -3.87 7.89 2.13
C VAL A 26 -5.31 7.41 2.11
N ILE A 27 -5.57 6.18 2.57
CA ILE A 27 -6.96 5.65 2.61
C ILE A 27 -7.80 6.29 3.73
N GLY A 28 -7.20 7.17 4.54
CA GLY A 28 -7.84 7.81 5.69
C GLY A 28 -8.18 6.79 6.78
N ASN A 29 -7.37 5.73 6.86
CA ASN A 29 -7.50 4.70 7.89
C ASN A 29 -6.26 4.75 8.76
N ASP A 30 -6.43 4.73 10.05
CA ASP A 30 -5.31 4.71 10.97
C ASP A 30 -4.77 3.29 11.11
N LEU A 31 -3.57 3.04 10.61
CA LEU A 31 -2.79 1.85 11.00
C LEU A 31 -2.23 2.00 12.44
N SER A 32 -2.94 2.74 13.29
CA SER A 32 -2.61 2.99 14.69
C SER A 32 -2.84 1.75 15.56
N THR A 33 -3.65 0.80 15.09
CA THR A 33 -3.78 -0.52 15.70
C THR A 33 -2.80 -1.50 15.05
N ALA A 34 -2.05 -2.23 15.89
CA ALA A 34 -1.12 -3.28 15.45
C ALA A 34 -1.80 -4.41 14.65
N GLN A 35 -3.12 -4.48 14.71
CA GLN A 35 -3.99 -5.42 14.01
C GLN A 35 -5.21 -4.70 13.43
N GLY A 36 -5.77 -5.24 12.36
CA GLY A 36 -6.99 -4.70 11.76
C GLY A 36 -7.51 -5.49 10.57
N ILE A 37 -8.64 -5.02 10.06
CA ILE A 37 -9.34 -5.60 8.91
C ILE A 37 -9.85 -4.49 7.99
N ILE A 38 -9.72 -4.69 6.68
CA ILE A 38 -10.42 -3.93 5.65
C ILE A 38 -11.55 -4.82 5.16
N THR A 39 -12.79 -4.40 5.39
CA THR A 39 -13.96 -5.16 4.94
C THR A 39 -14.18 -4.98 3.44
N VAL A 40 -14.93 -5.89 2.84
CA VAL A 40 -15.24 -5.87 1.40
C VAL A 40 -15.92 -4.57 0.98
N GLU A 41 -16.73 -3.98 1.86
CA GLU A 41 -17.40 -2.70 1.63
C GLU A 41 -16.42 -1.51 1.61
N GLN A 42 -15.27 -1.63 2.28
CA GLN A 42 -14.24 -0.61 2.34
C GLN A 42 -13.23 -0.72 1.19
N LEU A 43 -13.06 -1.91 0.60
CA LEU A 43 -12.16 -2.15 -0.53
C LEU A 43 -12.33 -1.17 -1.70
N PRO A 44 -13.53 -0.93 -2.27
CA PRO A 44 -13.67 -0.05 -3.43
C PRO A 44 -13.28 1.40 -3.12
N ALA A 45 -13.55 1.87 -1.89
CA ALA A 45 -13.15 3.18 -1.43
C ALA A 45 -11.61 3.27 -1.22
N ALA A 46 -11.01 2.23 -0.64
CA ALA A 46 -9.56 2.15 -0.44
C ALA A 46 -8.80 2.12 -1.78
N ILE A 47 -9.22 1.28 -2.73
CA ILE A 47 -8.65 1.20 -4.09
C ILE A 47 -8.67 2.57 -4.76
N SER A 48 -9.80 3.27 -4.72
CA SER A 48 -9.95 4.58 -5.35
C SER A 48 -9.00 5.62 -4.75
N LYS A 49 -8.83 5.63 -3.42
CA LYS A 49 -7.90 6.54 -2.73
C LYS A 49 -6.44 6.22 -3.05
N ILE A 50 -6.07 4.95 -3.06
CA ILE A 50 -4.70 4.52 -3.42
C ILE A 50 -4.39 4.89 -4.87
N LYS A 51 -5.29 4.59 -5.81
CA LYS A 51 -5.12 4.98 -7.23
C LYS A 51 -4.97 6.49 -7.39
N ALA A 52 -5.75 7.28 -6.66
CA ALA A 52 -5.63 8.73 -6.68
C ALA A 52 -4.27 9.21 -6.14
N ALA A 53 -3.79 8.65 -5.02
CA ALA A 53 -2.49 9.02 -4.47
C ALA A 53 -1.32 8.60 -5.36
N ILE A 54 -1.38 7.42 -5.99
CA ILE A 54 -0.39 6.98 -6.99
C ILE A 54 -0.38 7.96 -8.17
N ALA A 55 -1.56 8.38 -8.66
CA ALA A 55 -1.64 9.37 -9.73
C ALA A 55 -1.05 10.72 -9.30
N SER A 56 -1.31 11.17 -8.07
CA SER A 56 -0.74 12.41 -7.52
C SER A 56 0.79 12.32 -7.37
N ASP A 57 1.32 11.20 -6.89
CA ASP A 57 2.76 10.95 -6.75
C ASP A 57 3.46 10.93 -8.12
N LYS A 58 2.82 10.34 -9.14
CA LYS A 58 3.33 10.29 -10.53
C LYS A 58 3.26 11.63 -11.26
N LEU A 59 2.37 12.53 -10.85
CA LEU A 59 2.23 13.87 -11.44
C LEU A 59 3.27 14.87 -10.92
N ILE A 60 3.99 14.55 -9.83
CA ILE A 60 5.15 15.33 -9.39
C ILE A 60 6.26 15.02 -10.40
N PRO A 61 6.66 15.98 -11.25
CA PRO A 61 7.62 15.71 -12.30
C PRO A 61 8.94 15.27 -11.67
N GLN A 62 9.42 14.11 -12.08
CA GLN A 62 10.74 13.56 -11.74
C GLN A 62 11.89 14.50 -12.13
N GLN A 63 11.62 15.59 -12.87
CA GLN A 63 12.58 16.63 -13.26
C GLN A 63 13.16 17.46 -12.10
N LEU A 64 12.63 17.40 -10.88
CA LEU A 64 13.28 18.01 -9.70
C LEU A 64 14.20 17.03 -8.95
N LYS A 65 14.27 15.75 -9.35
CA LYS A 65 15.11 14.70 -8.75
C LYS A 65 16.29 14.29 -9.63
N SER A 66 16.64 15.10 -10.63
CA SER A 66 17.73 14.82 -11.58
C SER A 66 18.82 15.88 -11.52
N SER A 67 19.18 16.30 -10.32
CA SER A 67 20.49 16.89 -10.06
C SER A 67 21.02 16.22 -8.80
N GLU A 68 22.20 15.63 -8.93
CA GLU A 68 22.91 14.82 -7.95
C GLU A 68 22.50 13.34 -7.84
N GLU A 69 23.40 12.51 -8.39
CA GLU A 69 23.66 11.10 -8.06
C GLU A 69 23.01 10.02 -8.94
N GLU A 70 23.57 9.92 -10.15
CA GLU A 70 23.83 8.66 -10.81
C GLU A 70 24.89 7.87 -10.00
N ALA A 71 24.49 6.76 -9.37
CA ALA A 71 25.28 5.56 -9.00
C ALA A 71 25.02 5.05 -7.55
N GLU A 72 24.58 3.78 -7.46
CA GLU A 72 24.77 2.85 -6.34
C GLU A 72 24.54 3.37 -4.90
N SER A 73 23.33 3.19 -4.35
CA SER A 73 23.07 2.60 -3.01
C SER A 73 21.68 2.97 -2.49
N GLY A 74 20.84 1.96 -2.21
CA GLY A 74 19.58 2.14 -1.49
C GLY A 74 18.44 2.67 -2.37
N GLN A 75 17.66 1.76 -2.93
CA GLN A 75 16.48 2.08 -3.74
C GLN A 75 15.49 2.91 -2.92
N ASP A 76 15.45 4.22 -3.14
CA ASP A 76 14.37 5.08 -2.63
C ASP A 76 13.12 4.80 -3.49
N VAL A 77 12.49 3.65 -3.23
CA VAL A 77 11.34 3.15 -3.96
C VAL A 77 10.23 4.21 -3.85
N SER A 78 9.69 4.71 -4.97
CA SER A 78 8.61 5.73 -4.92
C SER A 78 7.37 5.20 -4.17
N PHE A 79 6.55 6.10 -3.60
CA PHE A 79 5.27 5.70 -2.98
C PHE A 79 4.44 4.87 -3.95
N SER A 80 4.38 5.30 -5.21
CA SER A 80 3.72 4.57 -6.29
C SER A 80 4.17 3.12 -6.39
N GLN A 81 5.49 2.88 -6.47
CA GLN A 81 6.05 1.52 -6.57
C GLN A 81 5.77 0.66 -5.32
N ARG A 82 5.71 1.27 -4.13
CA ARG A 82 5.41 0.57 -2.87
C ARG A 82 3.91 0.26 -2.72
N ALA A 83 3.04 1.10 -3.27
CA ALA A 83 1.59 0.96 -3.17
C ALA A 83 1.01 -0.02 -4.21
N LEU A 84 1.72 -0.32 -5.30
CA LEU A 84 1.29 -1.27 -6.33
C LEU A 84 0.94 -2.68 -5.80
N PRO A 85 1.83 -3.40 -5.07
CA PRO A 85 1.49 -4.73 -4.59
C PRO A 85 0.30 -4.72 -3.61
N PHE A 86 0.14 -3.64 -2.84
CA PHE A 86 -1.02 -3.47 -1.97
C PHE A 86 -2.30 -3.18 -2.77
N LEU A 87 -2.20 -2.42 -3.87
CA LEU A 87 -3.31 -2.17 -4.78
C LEU A 87 -3.78 -3.47 -5.45
N GLU A 88 -2.86 -4.29 -5.95
CA GLU A 88 -3.18 -5.60 -6.53
C GLU A 88 -3.90 -6.49 -5.52
N LEU A 89 -3.42 -6.53 -4.26
CA LEU A 89 -4.10 -7.25 -3.19
C LEU A 89 -5.53 -6.76 -2.97
N LEU A 90 -5.75 -5.43 -2.94
CA LEU A 90 -7.07 -4.84 -2.78
C LEU A 90 -8.00 -5.19 -3.94
N GLU A 91 -7.51 -5.14 -5.18
CA GLU A 91 -8.29 -5.47 -6.38
C GLU A 91 -8.69 -6.95 -6.38
N SER A 92 -7.76 -7.87 -6.15
CA SER A 92 -8.07 -9.31 -6.04
C SER A 92 -9.06 -9.58 -4.90
N SER A 93 -8.86 -8.95 -3.75
CA SER A 93 -9.79 -9.04 -2.61
C SER A 93 -11.19 -8.56 -2.96
N LEU A 94 -11.32 -7.54 -3.81
CA LEU A 94 -12.61 -7.01 -4.24
C LEU A 94 -13.31 -7.97 -5.21
N GLU A 95 -12.57 -8.56 -6.14
CA GLU A 95 -13.09 -9.54 -7.10
C GLU A 95 -13.64 -10.79 -6.39
N GLU A 96 -12.88 -11.33 -5.45
CA GLU A 96 -13.24 -12.52 -4.67
C GLU A 96 -14.13 -12.20 -3.45
N LYS A 97 -14.41 -10.91 -3.19
CA LYS A 97 -15.15 -10.41 -2.03
C LYS A 97 -14.59 -10.93 -0.70
N MET A 98 -13.27 -10.91 -0.57
CA MET A 98 -12.55 -11.35 0.63
C MET A 98 -11.99 -10.15 1.40
N PRO A 99 -12.20 -10.08 2.73
CA PRO A 99 -11.59 -9.04 3.55
C PRO A 99 -10.07 -9.21 3.63
N ILE A 100 -9.37 -8.12 3.86
CA ILE A 100 -7.91 -8.12 4.11
C ILE A 100 -7.67 -7.95 5.59
N VAL A 101 -6.85 -8.81 6.19
CA VAL A 101 -6.49 -8.74 7.61
C VAL A 101 -4.98 -8.56 7.78
N TRP A 102 -4.58 -7.87 8.85
CA TRP A 102 -3.17 -7.73 9.24
C TRP A 102 -3.01 -7.77 10.76
N GLY A 103 -1.80 -8.06 11.22
CA GLY A 103 -1.46 -8.09 12.64
C GLY A 103 -1.99 -9.29 13.42
N VAL A 104 -2.64 -10.24 12.73
CA VAL A 104 -3.03 -11.53 13.30
C VAL A 104 -1.83 -12.46 13.19
N TYR A 105 -0.98 -12.45 14.21
CA TYR A 105 0.05 -13.48 14.38
C TYR A 105 -0.40 -14.44 15.48
N PRO A 106 -0.36 -15.77 15.27
CA PRO A 106 -0.45 -16.73 16.35
C PRO A 106 0.75 -16.66 17.29
#